data_AF-A0A9D8VDW0-F1
#
_entry.id   AF-A0A9D8VDW0-F1
#
_cell.length_a   1.000
_cell.length_b   1.000
_cell.length_c   1.000
_cell.angle_alpha   90.00
_cell.angle_beta   90.00
_cell.angle_gamma   90.00
#
_symmetry.space_group_name_H-M   'P 1'
#
loop_
_entity.id
_entity.type
_entity.pdbx_description
1 polymer ?
#
loop_
_entity_poly.entity_id
_entity_poly.type
_entity_poly.pdbx_seq_one_letter_code
_entity_poly.pdbx_strand_id
1 'polypeptide(L)'
;MSGNARRLTGALLLAAFLLGGCAEQSSREIVVSDSLLIEVLADLHLADARARLPGEPVGLRDSVLVHHGLDEDVFSNAMDGFVERPEELTALYNSVLDRLNAERTP
;
A
#
# COMPACT_ATOMS: atom_id res chain seq x y z
N MET A 1 -9.83 55.34 -27.71
CA MET A 1 -8.73 54.59 -27.06
C MET A 1 -9.32 53.73 -25.95
N SER A 2 -9.94 52.61 -26.31
CA SER A 2 -10.60 51.69 -25.38
C SER A 2 -10.37 50.29 -25.92
N GLY A 3 -9.72 49.41 -25.14
CA GLY A 3 -9.52 48.03 -25.61
C GLY A 3 -8.52 47.17 -24.86
N ASN A 4 -7.59 47.73 -24.07
CA ASN A 4 -6.48 46.94 -23.55
C ASN A 4 -6.60 46.61 -22.05
N ALA A 5 -7.35 47.39 -21.27
CA ALA A 5 -7.50 47.15 -19.83
C ALA A 5 -8.33 45.90 -19.50
N ARG A 6 -9.31 45.54 -20.36
CA ARG A 6 -10.23 44.40 -20.12
C ARG A 6 -9.59 43.03 -20.35
N ARG A 7 -8.47 42.95 -21.06
CA ARG A 7 -7.78 41.69 -21.36
C ARG A 7 -6.78 41.29 -20.27
N LEU A 8 -6.27 42.26 -19.52
CA LEU A 8 -5.29 42.04 -18.45
C LEU A 8 -5.94 41.41 -17.20
N THR A 9 -7.20 41.75 -16.91
CA THR A 9 -7.93 41.21 -15.76
C THR A 9 -8.30 39.73 -15.93
N GLY A 10 -8.61 39.30 -17.16
CA GLY A 10 -8.95 37.90 -17.46
C GLY A 10 -7.74 36.97 -17.37
N ALA A 11 -6.55 37.44 -17.78
CA ALA A 11 -5.32 36.65 -17.69
C ALA A 11 -4.85 36.47 -16.23
N LEU A 12 -5.07 37.47 -15.37
CA LEU A 12 -4.68 37.42 -13.96
C LEU A 12 -5.53 36.43 -13.15
N LEU A 13 -6.82 36.31 -13.48
CA LEU A 13 -7.73 35.37 -12.81
C LEU A 13 -7.48 33.90 -13.22
N LEU A 14 -7.07 33.63 -14.46
CA LEU A 14 -6.68 32.27 -14.88
C LEU A 14 -5.37 31.80 -14.22
N ALA A 15 -4.41 32.70 -13.99
CA ALA A 15 -3.15 32.36 -13.35
C ALA A 15 -3.33 31.97 -11.87
N ALA A 16 -4.33 32.54 -11.19
CA ALA A 16 -4.62 32.22 -9.78
C ALA A 16 -5.25 30.84 -9.58
N PHE A 17 -5.91 30.28 -10.61
CA PHE A 17 -6.58 28.96 -10.52
C PHE A 17 -5.61 27.79 -10.70
N LEU A 18 -4.47 28.01 -11.37
CA LEU A 18 -3.41 27.00 -11.56
C LEU A 18 -2.48 26.83 -10.35
N LEU A 19 -2.65 27.68 -9.33
CA LEU A 19 -1.96 27.58 -8.03
C LEU A 19 -2.83 26.90 -6.96
N GLY A 20 -3.97 26.30 -7.35
CA GLY A 20 -4.69 25.35 -6.53
C GLY A 20 -3.79 24.16 -6.27
N GLY A 21 -3.03 24.28 -5.19
CA GLY A 21 -1.89 23.43 -4.88
C GLY A 21 -2.22 21.97 -4.99
N CYS A 22 -1.19 21.21 -5.37
CA CYS A 22 -1.04 19.83 -4.96
C CYS A 22 -1.45 19.80 -3.49
N ALA A 23 -2.64 19.27 -3.19
CA ALA A 23 -2.96 18.86 -1.85
C ALA A 23 -1.85 17.85 -1.55
N GLU A 24 -0.87 18.29 -0.77
CA GLU A 24 0.13 17.45 -0.18
C GLU A 24 -0.69 16.49 0.66
N GLN A 25 -1.08 15.38 0.04
CA GLN A 25 -1.75 14.29 0.69
C GLN A 25 -0.70 13.86 1.70
N SER A 26 -0.86 14.38 2.91
CA SER A 26 -0.08 13.98 4.06
C SER A 26 -0.35 12.50 4.18
N SER A 27 0.50 11.72 3.50
CA SER A 27 0.60 10.29 3.65
C SER A 27 1.02 10.15 5.09
N ARG A 28 0.00 10.01 5.95
CA ARG A 28 0.18 9.54 7.31
C ARG A 28 1.04 8.30 7.14
N GLU A 29 2.30 8.40 7.55
CA GLU A 29 3.26 7.31 7.42
C GLU A 29 2.65 6.10 8.12
N ILE A 30 2.15 5.15 7.33
CA ILE A 30 1.57 3.94 7.87
C ILE A 30 2.76 3.10 8.32
N VAL A 31 3.06 3.16 9.60
CA VAL A 31 4.05 2.28 10.22
C VAL A 31 3.40 0.90 10.33
N VAL A 32 3.77 0.00 9.43
CA VAL A 32 3.33 -1.40 9.47
C VAL A 32 4.09 -2.10 10.60
N SER A 33 3.37 -2.50 11.64
CA SER A 33 3.96 -3.28 12.74
C SER A 33 4.33 -4.69 12.28
N ASP A 34 5.36 -5.29 12.88
CA ASP A 34 5.75 -6.68 12.59
C ASP A 34 4.59 -7.67 12.74
N SER A 35 3.75 -7.50 13.77
CA SER A 35 2.58 -8.37 13.96
C SER A 35 1.58 -8.28 12.80
N LEU A 36 1.34 -7.08 12.28
CA LEU A 36 0.49 -6.89 11.11
C LEU A 36 1.14 -7.51 9.87
N LEU A 37 2.45 -7.31 9.69
CA LEU A 37 3.18 -7.86 8.55
C LEU A 37 3.21 -9.40 8.58
N ILE A 38 3.30 -10.01 9.76
CA ILE A 38 3.21 -11.47 9.93
C ILE A 38 1.85 -11.99 9.48
N GLU A 39 0.74 -11.39 9.93
CA GLU A 39 -0.61 -11.80 9.54
C GLU A 39 -0.84 -11.60 8.03
N VAL A 40 -0.43 -10.45 7.48
CA VAL A 40 -0.56 -10.16 6.04
C VAL A 40 0.23 -11.17 5.21
N LEU A 41 1.48 -11.46 5.57
CA LEU A 41 2.31 -12.44 4.84
C LEU A 41 1.72 -13.86 4.93
N ALA A 42 1.22 -14.26 6.09
CA ALA A 42 0.55 -15.54 6.26
C ALA A 42 -0.68 -15.65 5.35
N ASP A 43 -1.55 -14.65 5.37
CA ASP A 43 -2.76 -14.63 4.55
C ASP A 43 -2.44 -14.58 3.05
N LEU A 44 -1.39 -13.84 2.65
CA LEU A 44 -0.92 -13.83 1.27
C LEU A 44 -0.45 -15.22 0.82
N HIS A 45 0.28 -15.95 1.67
CA HIS A 45 0.70 -17.32 1.35
C HIS A 45 -0.50 -18.28 1.24
N LEU A 46 -1.51 -18.14 2.11
CA LEU A 46 -2.74 -18.93 2.03
C LEU A 46 -3.56 -18.59 0.79
N ALA A 47 -3.66 -17.30 0.46
CA ALA A 47 -4.31 -16.82 -0.76
C ALA A 47 -3.62 -17.34 -2.03
N ASP A 48 -2.29 -17.32 -2.09
CA ASP A 48 -1.54 -17.90 -3.22
C ASP A 48 -1.76 -19.42 -3.33
N ALA A 49 -1.79 -20.12 -2.20
CA ALA A 49 -2.10 -21.55 -2.19
C ALA A 49 -3.53 -21.84 -2.70
N ARG A 50 -4.51 -21.02 -2.31
CA ARG A 50 -5.91 -21.12 -2.78
C ARG A 50 -6.02 -20.77 -4.26
N ALA A 51 -5.35 -19.73 -4.74
CA ALA A 51 -5.39 -19.32 -6.16
C ALA A 51 -5.01 -20.44 -7.15
N ARG A 52 -4.29 -21.47 -6.68
CA ARG A 52 -3.91 -22.65 -7.47
C ARG A 52 -5.03 -23.68 -7.60
N LEU A 53 -6.10 -23.57 -6.82
CA LEU A 53 -7.25 -24.47 -6.86
C LEU A 53 -8.20 -24.09 -8.00
N PRO A 54 -8.83 -25.08 -8.67
CA PRO A 54 -9.79 -24.81 -9.73
C PRO A 54 -11.02 -24.05 -9.22
N GLY A 55 -11.37 -22.94 -9.89
CA GLY A 55 -12.59 -22.18 -9.60
C GLY A 55 -12.43 -21.04 -8.58
N GLU A 56 -11.21 -20.80 -8.07
CA GLU A 56 -10.94 -19.69 -7.17
C GLU A 56 -10.88 -18.33 -7.89
N PRO A 57 -11.25 -17.22 -7.22
CA PRO A 57 -11.23 -15.88 -7.80
C PRO A 57 -9.82 -15.42 -8.18
N VAL A 58 -9.73 -14.60 -9.23
CA VAL A 58 -8.54 -13.78 -9.51
C VAL A 58 -8.46 -12.60 -8.54
N GLY A 59 -7.25 -12.11 -8.26
CA GLY A 59 -7.06 -10.91 -7.42
C GLY A 59 -7.12 -11.14 -5.91
N LEU A 60 -6.87 -12.38 -5.44
CA LEU A 60 -6.85 -12.68 -4.00
C LEU A 60 -5.79 -11.87 -3.24
N ARG A 61 -4.66 -11.53 -3.87
CA ARG A 61 -3.61 -10.70 -3.28
C ARG A 61 -4.13 -9.33 -2.87
N ASP A 62 -4.70 -8.58 -3.81
CA ASP A 62 -5.22 -7.23 -3.56
C ASP A 62 -6.33 -7.28 -2.50
N SER A 63 -7.18 -8.31 -2.55
CA SER A 63 -8.20 -8.53 -1.53
C SER A 63 -7.62 -8.75 -0.13
N VAL A 64 -6.51 -9.46 0.01
CA VAL A 64 -5.83 -9.68 1.30
C VAL A 64 -5.24 -8.37 1.81
N LEU A 65 -4.53 -7.62 0.97
CA LEU A 65 -3.93 -6.34 1.40
C LEU A 65 -5.02 -5.36 1.87
N VAL A 66 -6.09 -5.22 1.10
CA VAL A 66 -7.24 -4.36 1.45
C VAL A 66 -7.92 -4.83 2.75
N HIS A 67 -8.02 -6.15 2.97
CA HIS A 67 -8.58 -6.70 4.21
C HIS A 67 -7.80 -6.23 5.45
N HIS A 68 -6.48 -6.10 5.34
CA HIS A 68 -5.59 -5.61 6.39
C HIS A 68 -5.43 -4.08 6.40
N GLY A 69 -6.18 -3.35 5.55
CA GLY A 69 -6.09 -1.90 5.44
C GLY A 69 -4.79 -1.41 4.78
N LEU A 70 -4.15 -2.25 3.98
CA LEU A 70 -2.93 -1.93 3.23
C LEU A 70 -3.24 -1.82 1.74
N ASP A 71 -2.45 -1.00 1.06
CA ASP A 71 -2.29 -1.06 -0.38
C ASP A 71 -0.92 -1.70 -0.74
N GLU A 72 -0.70 -1.96 -2.03
CA GLU A 72 0.54 -2.60 -2.51
C GLU A 72 1.76 -1.72 -2.25
N ASP A 73 1.65 -0.39 -2.34
CA ASP A 73 2.77 0.52 -2.16
C ASP A 73 3.22 0.54 -0.69
N VAL A 74 2.29 0.60 0.26
CA VAL A 74 2.57 0.53 1.70
C VAL A 74 3.19 -0.83 2.06
N PHE A 75 2.66 -1.93 1.52
CA PHE A 75 3.23 -3.26 1.74
C PHE A 75 4.65 -3.37 1.15
N SER A 76 4.87 -2.92 -0.08
CA SER A 76 6.19 -2.95 -0.73
C SER A 76 7.20 -2.13 0.05
N ASN A 77 6.85 -0.92 0.48
CA ASN A 77 7.73 -0.08 1.30
C ASN A 77 8.10 -0.74 2.63
N ALA A 78 7.16 -1.45 3.27
CA ALA A 78 7.45 -2.22 4.48
C ALA A 78 8.45 -3.36 4.22
N MET A 79 8.31 -4.07 3.09
CA MET A 79 9.24 -5.12 2.67
C MET A 79 10.62 -4.56 2.29
N ASP A 80 10.68 -3.42 1.62
CA ASP A 80 11.92 -2.74 1.24
C ASP A 80 12.74 -2.33 2.46
N GLY A 81 12.06 -2.04 3.59
CA GLY A 81 12.72 -1.80 4.87
C GLY A 81 13.62 -2.95 5.34
N PHE A 82 13.45 -4.17 4.83
CA PHE A 82 14.26 -5.34 5.21
C PHE A 82 15.46 -5.59 4.30
N VAL A 83 15.63 -4.84 3.19
CA VAL A 83 16.72 -5.06 2.21
C VAL A 83 18.10 -5.06 2.85
N GLU A 84 18.32 -4.18 3.83
CA GLU A 84 19.61 -4.06 4.56
C GLU A 84 19.62 -4.81 5.91
N ARG A 85 18.52 -5.50 6.26
CA ARG A 85 18.32 -6.17 7.56
C ARG A 85 17.94 -7.66 7.38
N PRO A 86 18.80 -8.49 6.76
CA PRO A 86 18.45 -9.87 6.40
C PRO A 86 18.18 -10.79 7.61
N GLU A 87 18.81 -10.52 8.76
CA GLU A 87 18.55 -11.28 9.99
C GLU A 87 17.14 -11.03 10.52
N GLU A 88 16.68 -9.78 10.47
CA GLU A 88 15.33 -9.39 10.89
C GLU A 88 14.27 -9.94 9.91
N LEU A 89 14.56 -9.95 8.61
CA LEU A 89 13.72 -10.60 7.61
C LEU A 89 13.55 -12.10 7.90
N THR A 90 14.64 -12.76 8.29
CA THR A 90 14.63 -14.18 8.64
C THR A 90 13.76 -14.43 9.88
N ALA A 91 13.89 -13.59 10.91
CA ALA A 91 13.09 -13.69 12.13
C ALA A 91 11.59 -13.47 11.85
N LEU A 92 11.26 -12.49 11.00
CA LEU A 92 9.90 -12.23 10.52
C LEU A 92 9.31 -13.48 9.84
N TYR A 93 10.03 -14.04 8.86
CA TYR A 93 9.56 -15.23 8.14
C TYR A 93 9.43 -16.47 9.02
N ASN A 94 10.30 -16.65 10.02
CA ASN A 94 10.13 -17.73 10.99
C ASN A 94 8.81 -17.58 11.76
N SER A 95 8.44 -16.36 12.14
CA SER A 95 7.17 -16.08 12.81
C SER A 95 5.96 -16.33 11.90
N VAL A 96 6.07 -16.01 10.61
CA VAL A 96 5.06 -16.36 9.59
C VAL A 96 4.89 -17.88 9.49
N LEU A 97 5.99 -18.64 9.45
CA LEU A 97 5.95 -20.10 9.41
C LEU A 97 5.31 -20.69 10.67
N ASP A 98 5.63 -20.18 11.85
CA ASP A 98 5.03 -20.61 13.11
C ASP A 98 3.51 -20.38 13.10
N ARG A 99 3.06 -19.20 12.64
CA ARG A 99 1.64 -18.87 12.48
C ARG A 99 0.92 -19.82 11.53
N LEU A 100 1.50 -20.09 10.36
CA LEU A 100 0.94 -21.01 9.37
C LEU A 100 0.88 -22.45 9.89
N ASN A 101 1.87 -22.88 10.66
CA ASN A 101 1.88 -24.20 11.28
C ASN A 101 0.84 -24.33 12.39
N ALA A 102 0.55 -23.25 13.13
CA ALA A 102 -0.52 -23.25 14.13
C ALA A 102 -1.89 -23.56 13.50
N GLU A 103 -2.16 -23.08 12.28
CA GLU A 103 -3.42 -23.38 11.56
C GLU A 103 -3.54 -24.83 11.08
N ARG A 104 -2.42 -25.56 10.99
CA ARG A 104 -2.41 -26.98 10.58
C ARG A 104 -2.76 -27.93 11.73
N THR A 105 -2.86 -27.42 12.96
CA THR A 105 -3.14 -28.26 14.12
C THR A 105 -4.67 -28.46 14.23
N PRO A 106 -5.16 -29.71 14.19
CA PRO A 106 -6.60 -30.02 14.23
C PRO A 106 -7.27 -29.70 15.57
#